data_AF-A0A966GER2-F1
#
_entry.id   AF-A0A966GER2-F1
#
_cell.length_a   1.000
_cell.length_b   1.000
_cell.length_c   1.000
_cell.angle_alpha   90.00
_cell.angle_beta   90.00
_cell.angle_gamma   90.00
#
_symmetry.space_group_name_H-M   'P 1'
#
loop_
_entity.id
_entity.type
_entity.pdbx_description
1 polymer ?
#
loop_
_entity_poly.entity_id
_entity_poly.type
_entity_poly.pdbx_seq_one_letter_code
_entity_poly.pdbx_strand_id
1 'polypeptide(L)'
;FCRTRLSRRIWAIKGRGGPGIPVWPRRPTRTNKGKIPLFIVGVDAVKDAVYARLKMTEPGPGAIHFPRRLDADYFRQLTAERVVTRFEKGRPIRSWQPKRDGERNEALDTFVYAHAALHGLISMGMRLNEEADRPVGNAMASVRDTKGVIRSQWLTK
;
A
#
# COMPACT_ATOMS: atom_id res chain seq x y z
N PHE A 1 -18.01 -8.00 -1.80
CA PHE A 1 -17.86 -6.75 -1.04
C PHE A 1 -17.50 -5.54 -1.91
N CYS A 2 -16.32 -5.49 -2.56
CA CYS A 2 -15.84 -4.28 -3.27
C CYS A 2 -16.62 -3.91 -4.54
N ARG A 3 -17.23 -4.88 -5.25
CA ARG A 3 -17.91 -4.67 -6.55
C ARG A 3 -18.87 -3.48 -6.59
N THR A 4 -19.69 -3.31 -5.55
CA THR A 4 -20.73 -2.27 -5.50
C THR A 4 -20.26 -0.99 -4.79
N ARG A 5 -18.99 -0.95 -4.34
CA ARG A 5 -18.45 0.12 -3.49
C ARG A 5 -17.29 0.88 -4.14
N LEU A 6 -17.08 0.67 -5.44
CA LEU A 6 -16.00 1.31 -6.19
C LEU A 6 -16.08 2.85 -6.15
N SER A 7 -17.29 3.41 -6.21
CA SER A 7 -17.53 4.86 -6.08
C SER A 7 -17.09 5.43 -4.73
N ARG A 8 -17.06 4.59 -3.69
CA ARG A 8 -16.58 4.94 -2.34
C ARG A 8 -15.07 4.75 -2.19
N ARG A 9 -14.33 4.54 -3.28
CA ARG A 9 -12.87 4.30 -3.27
C ARG A 9 -12.50 3.02 -2.49
N ILE A 10 -13.36 2.00 -2.57
CA ILE A 10 -13.11 0.68 -2.00
C ILE A 10 -12.79 -0.28 -3.13
N TRP A 11 -11.53 -0.70 -3.22
CA TRP A 11 -11.02 -1.53 -4.33
C TRP A 11 -10.76 -2.97 -3.90
N ALA A 12 -10.90 -3.90 -4.83
CA ALA A 12 -10.30 -5.22 -4.69
C ALA A 12 -8.89 -5.15 -5.28
N ILE A 13 -7.87 -5.48 -4.49
CA ILE A 13 -6.46 -5.43 -4.90
C ILE A 13 -5.82 -6.80 -4.76
N LYS A 14 -4.77 -7.04 -5.56
CA LYS A 14 -3.86 -8.17 -5.38
C LYS A 14 -2.44 -7.69 -5.67
N GLY A 15 -1.52 -7.94 -4.73
CA GLY A 15 -0.10 -7.71 -4.96
C GLY A 15 0.48 -8.71 -5.97
N ARG A 16 1.36 -8.23 -6.84
CA ARG A 16 2.16 -9.07 -7.74
C ARG A 16 3.57 -8.51 -7.83
N GLY A 17 4.56 -9.33 -7.50
CA GLY A 17 5.97 -9.01 -7.69
C GLY A 17 6.42 -9.28 -9.13
N GLY A 18 7.60 -8.80 -9.47
CA GLY A 18 8.21 -8.95 -10.79
C GLY A 18 8.31 -7.64 -11.57
N PRO A 19 9.19 -7.62 -12.59
CA PRO A 19 9.47 -6.43 -13.38
C PRO A 19 8.27 -5.98 -14.21
N GLY A 20 8.16 -4.67 -14.43
CA GLY A 20 7.17 -4.07 -15.34
C GLY A 20 5.75 -3.98 -14.80
N ILE A 21 5.52 -4.32 -13.53
CA ILE A 21 4.20 -4.17 -12.89
C ILE A 21 4.15 -2.81 -12.18
N PRO A 22 3.24 -1.89 -12.57
CA PRO A 22 3.17 -0.56 -11.98
C PRO A 22 2.62 -0.61 -10.56
N VAL A 23 2.92 0.42 -9.75
CA VAL A 23 2.37 0.61 -8.40
C VAL A 23 0.84 0.52 -8.41
N TRP A 24 0.19 1.23 -9.32
CA TRP A 24 -1.25 1.13 -9.55
C TRP A 24 -1.53 0.96 -11.05
N PRO A 25 -2.38 0.01 -11.45
CA PRO A 25 -2.64 -0.23 -12.86
C PRO A 25 -3.63 0.81 -13.41
N ARG A 26 -3.44 1.21 -14.68
CA ARG A 26 -4.36 2.14 -15.37
C ARG A 26 -5.78 1.59 -15.50
N ARG A 27 -5.93 0.27 -15.63
CA ARG A 27 -7.23 -0.41 -15.74
C ARG A 27 -7.23 -1.68 -14.88
N PRO A 28 -8.34 -1.98 -14.18
CA PRO A 28 -8.48 -3.23 -13.46
C PRO A 28 -8.75 -4.40 -14.42
N THR A 29 -8.34 -5.61 -14.02
CA THR A 29 -8.76 -6.85 -14.68
C THR A 29 -10.13 -7.32 -14.16
N ARG A 30 -10.87 -8.08 -14.98
CA ARG A 30 -12.17 -8.67 -14.63
C ARG A 30 -12.23 -10.17 -14.91
N THR A 31 -11.08 -10.83 -15.04
CA THR A 31 -10.99 -12.26 -15.39
C THR A 31 -11.34 -13.21 -14.23
N ASN A 32 -11.58 -12.70 -13.02
CA ASN A 32 -12.03 -13.52 -11.89
C ASN A 32 -13.49 -13.98 -12.05
N LYS A 33 -13.86 -15.07 -11.34
CA LYS A 33 -15.19 -15.71 -11.37
C LYS A 33 -16.36 -14.73 -11.18
N GLY A 34 -16.18 -13.69 -10.37
CA GLY A 34 -17.22 -12.69 -10.09
C GLY A 34 -17.25 -11.48 -11.03
N LYS A 35 -16.40 -11.44 -12.06
CA LYS A 35 -16.18 -10.27 -12.96
C LYS A 35 -15.99 -8.96 -12.21
N ILE A 36 -15.39 -9.03 -11.01
CA ILE A 36 -15.15 -7.88 -10.13
C ILE A 36 -13.91 -7.14 -10.64
N PRO A 37 -13.90 -5.79 -10.70
CA PRO A 37 -12.68 -5.05 -10.96
C PRO A 37 -11.60 -5.39 -9.93
N LEU A 38 -10.52 -6.01 -10.37
CA LEU A 38 -9.36 -6.37 -9.55
C LEU A 38 -8.15 -5.56 -10.02
N PHE A 39 -7.55 -4.80 -9.11
CA PHE A 39 -6.37 -3.99 -9.37
C PHE A 39 -5.12 -4.78 -8.97
N ILE A 40 -4.25 -5.08 -9.95
CA ILE A 40 -2.98 -5.77 -9.68
C ILE A 40 -1.93 -4.71 -9.34
N VAL A 41 -1.50 -4.71 -8.08
CA VAL A 41 -0.52 -3.77 -7.51
C VAL A 41 0.87 -4.35 -7.67
N GLY A 42 1.78 -3.61 -8.31
CA GLY A 42 3.19 -3.95 -8.43
C GLY A 42 3.91 -3.71 -7.11
N VAL A 43 4.02 -4.75 -6.27
CA VAL A 43 4.58 -4.60 -4.92
C VAL A 43 6.07 -4.27 -4.95
N ASP A 44 6.81 -4.78 -5.92
CA ASP A 44 8.24 -4.48 -6.08
C ASP A 44 8.45 -3.00 -6.41
N ALA A 45 7.65 -2.44 -7.33
CA ALA A 45 7.71 -1.02 -7.68
C ALA A 45 7.38 -0.11 -6.49
N VAL A 46 6.46 -0.53 -5.62
CA VAL A 46 6.16 0.19 -4.38
C VAL A 46 7.33 0.10 -3.41
N LYS A 47 7.87 -1.10 -3.17
CA LYS A 47 9.02 -1.30 -2.26
C LYS A 47 10.22 -0.48 -2.74
N ASP A 48 10.48 -0.44 -4.04
CA ASP A 48 11.54 0.37 -4.64
C ASP A 48 11.36 1.86 -4.32
N ALA A 49 10.15 2.39 -4.54
CA ALA A 49 9.83 3.79 -4.26
C ALA A 49 9.91 4.11 -2.75
N VAL A 50 9.43 3.21 -1.89
CA VAL A 50 9.47 3.37 -0.42
C VAL A 50 10.91 3.37 0.07
N TYR A 51 11.72 2.39 -0.32
CA TYR A 51 13.12 2.31 0.12
C TYR A 51 13.96 3.46 -0.43
N ALA A 52 13.68 3.97 -1.63
CA ALA A 52 14.32 5.16 -2.14
C ALA A 52 14.00 6.40 -1.26
N ARG A 53 12.74 6.54 -0.85
CA ARG A 53 12.29 7.65 0.00
C ARG A 53 12.77 7.55 1.44
N LEU A 54 12.86 6.33 2.00
CA LEU A 54 13.40 6.10 3.34
C LEU A 54 14.88 6.49 3.47
N LYS A 55 15.62 6.53 2.36
CA LYS A 55 17.02 7.00 2.35
C LYS A 55 17.15 8.53 2.35
N MET A 56 16.06 9.27 2.19
CA MET A 56 16.08 10.73 2.23
C MET A 56 16.21 11.19 3.69
N THR A 57 17.34 11.82 4.03
CA THR A 57 17.59 12.35 5.38
C THR A 57 17.13 13.80 5.54
N GLU A 58 17.20 14.57 4.45
CA GLU A 58 16.80 15.97 4.45
C GLU A 58 15.28 16.14 4.27
N PRO A 59 14.65 17.05 5.02
CA PRO A 59 13.26 17.41 4.79
C PRO A 59 13.03 17.91 3.36
N GLY A 60 11.97 17.43 2.71
CA GLY A 60 11.62 17.90 1.37
C GLY A 60 10.61 17.02 0.64
N PRO A 61 10.28 17.37 -0.62
CA PRO A 61 9.35 16.61 -1.43
C PRO A 61 9.75 15.14 -1.54
N GLY A 62 8.86 14.26 -1.11
CA GLY A 62 9.09 12.82 -1.16
C GLY A 62 9.53 12.19 0.16
N ALA A 63 9.95 12.99 1.14
CA ALA A 63 10.26 12.52 2.49
C ALA A 63 9.05 11.83 3.14
N ILE A 64 9.31 10.78 3.92
CA ILE A 64 8.28 10.05 4.67
C ILE A 64 8.32 10.53 6.12
N HIS A 65 7.20 11.06 6.60
CA HIS A 65 7.06 11.52 7.98
C HIS A 65 6.48 10.41 8.84
N PHE A 66 7.10 10.19 10.00
CA PHE A 66 6.66 9.20 10.98
C PHE A 66 6.19 9.88 12.27
N PRO A 67 5.06 9.44 12.85
CA PRO A 67 4.67 9.85 14.20
C PRO A 67 5.73 9.45 15.22
N ARG A 68 6.02 10.34 16.19
CA ARG A 68 6.99 10.09 17.27
C ARG A 68 6.68 8.88 18.16
N ARG A 69 5.45 8.36 18.12
CA ARG A 69 5.00 7.22 18.95
C ARG A 69 5.41 5.85 18.41
N LEU A 70 5.98 5.76 17.21
CA LEU A 70 6.39 4.49 16.62
C LEU A 70 7.70 4.03 17.26
N ASP A 71 7.78 2.74 17.56
CA ASP A 71 8.93 2.11 18.20
C ASP A 71 9.93 1.56 17.18
N ALA A 72 11.07 1.09 17.68
CA ALA A 72 12.10 0.49 16.84
C ALA A 72 11.62 -0.78 16.11
N ASP A 73 10.66 -1.52 16.70
CA ASP A 73 10.11 -2.72 16.08
C ASP A 73 9.34 -2.40 14.80
N TYR A 74 8.55 -1.33 14.79
CA TYR A 74 7.90 -0.84 13.58
C TYR A 74 8.91 -0.58 12.45
N PHE A 75 10.02 0.10 12.74
CA PHE A 75 11.05 0.42 11.73
C PHE A 75 11.83 -0.82 11.27
N ARG A 76 12.05 -1.78 12.18
CA ARG A 76 12.61 -3.09 11.85
C ARG A 76 11.71 -3.82 10.85
N GLN A 77 10.41 -3.90 11.13
CA GLN A 77 9.43 -4.54 10.24
C GLN A 77 9.27 -3.77 8.91
N LEU A 78 9.27 -2.43 8.94
CA LEU A 78 9.19 -1.59 7.74
C LEU A 78 10.37 -1.84 6.79
N THR A 79 11.53 -2.18 7.35
CA THR A 79 12.75 -2.47 6.60
C THR A 79 13.10 -3.96 6.59
N ALA A 80 12.13 -4.85 6.84
CA ALA A 80 12.36 -6.28 7.03
C ALA A 80 12.91 -7.02 5.80
N GLU A 81 12.77 -6.44 4.62
CA GLU A 81 13.14 -7.07 3.36
C GLU A 81 14.38 -6.43 2.70
N ARG A 82 14.99 -7.15 1.78
CA ARG A 82 16.07 -6.67 0.92
C ARG A 82 15.93 -7.23 -0.48
N VAL A 83 16.54 -6.54 -1.42
CA VAL A 83 16.66 -7.00 -2.80
C VAL A 83 17.80 -8.01 -2.88
N VAL A 84 17.53 -9.15 -3.49
CA VAL A 84 18.53 -10.17 -3.83
C VAL A 84 18.43 -10.55 -5.31
N THR A 85 19.56 -10.99 -5.88
CA THR A 85 19.59 -11.60 -7.20
C THR A 85 19.40 -13.10 -7.06
N ARG A 86 18.27 -13.63 -7.52
CA ARG A 86 17.97 -15.06 -7.59
C ARG A 86 18.18 -15.55 -9.03
N PHE A 87 18.61 -16.78 -9.22
CA PHE A 87 18.61 -17.39 -10.55
C PHE A 87 17.38 -18.28 -10.74
N GLU A 88 16.61 -18.04 -11.79
CA GLU A 88 15.56 -18.95 -12.24
C GLU A 88 15.85 -19.37 -13.67
N LYS A 89 15.94 -20.68 -13.92
CA LYS A 89 16.27 -21.24 -15.25
C LYS A 89 17.53 -20.61 -15.86
N GLY A 90 18.56 -20.37 -15.04
CA GLY A 90 19.83 -19.78 -15.45
C GLY A 90 19.81 -18.27 -15.70
N ARG A 91 18.67 -17.58 -15.49
CA ARG A 91 18.57 -16.12 -15.65
C ARG A 91 18.56 -15.42 -14.30
N PRO A 92 19.35 -14.35 -14.09
CA PRO A 92 19.28 -13.54 -12.89
C PRO A 92 17.95 -12.77 -12.86
N ILE A 93 17.24 -12.89 -11.74
CA ILE A 93 15.97 -12.25 -11.44
C ILE A 93 16.13 -11.50 -10.12
N ARG A 94 15.75 -10.23 -10.16
CA ARG A 94 15.65 -9.39 -8.98
C ARG A 94 14.44 -9.81 -8.14
N SER A 95 14.64 -10.09 -6.86
CA SER A 95 13.59 -10.55 -5.94
C SER A 95 13.73 -9.86 -4.59
N TRP A 96 12.61 -9.37 -4.05
CA TRP A 96 12.52 -8.92 -2.66
C TRP A 96 12.35 -10.12 -1.74
N GLN A 97 13.18 -10.23 -0.71
CA GLN A 97 13.18 -11.32 0.25
C GLN A 97 13.35 -10.80 1.67
N PRO A 98 12.75 -11.45 2.69
CA PRO A 98 13.05 -11.18 4.08
C PRO A 98 14.56 -11.22 4.36
N LYS A 99 15.04 -10.32 5.22
CA LYS A 99 16.44 -10.29 5.66
C LYS A 99 16.79 -11.50 6.53
N ARG A 100 15.81 -12.04 7.25
CA ARG A 100 15.92 -13.16 8.18
C ARG A 100 14.69 -14.06 8.04
N ASP A 101 14.86 -15.34 8.30
CA ASP A 101 13.75 -16.29 8.33
C ASP A 101 12.81 -15.97 9.51
N GLY A 102 11.50 -15.95 9.24
CA GLY A 102 10.49 -15.60 10.25
C GLY A 102 10.44 -14.11 10.63
N GLU A 103 11.14 -13.24 9.90
CA GLU A 103 11.07 -11.79 10.12
C GLU A 103 9.65 -11.27 9.85
N ARG A 104 9.05 -10.63 10.87
CA ARG A 104 7.79 -9.91 10.76
C ARG A 104 7.93 -8.71 9.81
N ASN A 105 6.99 -8.53 8.89
CA ASN A 105 7.01 -7.51 7.84
C ASN A 105 5.66 -6.78 7.67
N GLU A 106 4.75 -6.91 8.63
CA GLU A 106 3.39 -6.38 8.56
C GLU A 106 3.39 -4.86 8.39
N ALA A 107 4.34 -4.16 9.01
CA ALA A 107 4.52 -2.72 8.83
C ALA A 107 4.86 -2.36 7.36
N LEU A 108 5.75 -3.12 6.72
CA LEU A 108 6.09 -2.93 5.31
C LEU A 108 4.90 -3.22 4.40
N ASP A 109 4.21 -4.34 4.58
CA ASP A 109 3.07 -4.71 3.73
C ASP A 109 1.90 -3.72 3.87
N THR A 110 1.64 -3.23 5.09
CA THR A 110 0.65 -2.17 5.33
C THR A 110 1.06 -0.88 4.63
N PHE A 111 2.32 -0.48 4.73
CA PHE A 111 2.82 0.72 4.06
C PHE A 111 2.76 0.60 2.53
N VAL A 112 3.08 -0.58 1.99
CA VAL A 112 2.99 -0.89 0.56
C VAL A 112 1.57 -0.69 0.05
N TYR A 113 0.56 -1.24 0.74
CA TYR A 113 -0.83 -1.07 0.31
C TYR A 113 -1.40 0.31 0.60
N ALA A 114 -0.96 1.00 1.64
CA ALA A 114 -1.29 2.41 1.85
C ALA A 114 -0.75 3.28 0.69
N HIS A 115 0.49 3.05 0.27
CA HIS A 115 1.09 3.73 -0.87
C HIS A 115 0.34 3.41 -2.17
N ALA A 116 0.01 2.14 -2.41
CA ALA A 116 -0.78 1.74 -3.58
C ALA A 116 -2.18 2.40 -3.58
N ALA A 117 -2.85 2.47 -2.43
CA ALA A 117 -4.14 3.14 -2.29
C ALA A 117 -4.04 4.64 -2.59
N LEU A 118 -2.97 5.32 -2.15
CA LEU A 118 -2.68 6.70 -2.52
C LEU A 118 -2.59 6.87 -4.05
N HIS A 119 -1.85 6.00 -4.73
CA HIS A 119 -1.79 6.03 -6.20
C HIS A 119 -3.14 5.72 -6.86
N GLY A 120 -3.97 4.87 -6.25
CA GLY A 120 -5.34 4.65 -6.67
C GLY A 120 -6.21 5.91 -6.58
N LEU A 121 -6.05 6.70 -5.51
CA LEU A 121 -6.73 7.99 -5.36
C LEU A 121 -6.25 9.01 -6.40
N ILE A 122 -4.94 9.08 -6.62
CA ILE A 122 -4.34 9.97 -7.65
C ILE A 122 -4.86 9.59 -9.04
N SER A 123 -4.92 8.29 -9.35
CA SER A 123 -5.49 7.80 -10.61
C SER A 123 -6.98 8.14 -10.78
N MET A 124 -7.70 8.43 -9.70
CA MET A 124 -9.10 8.91 -9.71
C MET A 124 -9.22 10.44 -9.66
N GLY A 125 -8.11 11.17 -9.82
CA GLY A 125 -8.09 12.64 -9.89
C GLY A 125 -7.72 13.35 -8.59
N MET A 126 -7.29 12.65 -7.54
CA MET A 126 -6.73 13.31 -6.35
C MET A 126 -5.46 14.06 -6.72
N ARG A 127 -5.39 15.35 -6.35
CA ARG A 127 -4.19 16.18 -6.46
C ARG A 127 -3.49 16.21 -5.12
N LEU A 128 -2.42 15.42 -5.00
CA LEU A 128 -1.76 15.15 -3.71
C LEU A 128 -1.24 16.43 -3.03
N ASN A 129 -0.58 17.31 -3.77
CA ASN A 129 0.01 18.53 -3.20
C ASN A 129 -1.07 19.48 -2.67
N GLU A 130 -2.16 19.66 -3.44
CA GLU A 130 -3.30 20.47 -2.99
C GLU A 130 -3.98 19.90 -1.74
N GLU A 131 -4.04 18.58 -1.61
CA GLU A 131 -4.58 17.92 -0.41
C GLU A 131 -3.63 18.04 0.79
N ALA A 132 -2.32 18.02 0.57
CA ALA A 132 -1.31 18.18 1.61
C ALA A 132 -1.27 19.62 2.15
N ASP A 133 -1.47 20.61 1.28
CA ASP A 133 -1.52 22.03 1.63
C ASP A 133 -2.88 22.44 2.23
N ARG A 134 -3.89 21.56 2.14
CA ARG A 134 -5.20 21.83 2.74
C ARG A 134 -5.01 22.03 4.25
N PRO A 135 -5.40 23.19 4.82
CA PRO A 135 -5.31 23.39 6.24
C PRO A 135 -6.12 22.30 6.94
N VAL A 136 -5.49 21.61 7.89
CA VAL A 136 -6.15 20.62 8.73
C VAL A 136 -7.10 21.40 9.64
N GLY A 137 -8.28 21.73 9.12
CA GLY A 137 -9.33 22.40 9.88
C GLY A 137 -9.59 21.60 11.14
N ASN A 138 -9.47 22.26 12.29
CA ASN A 138 -9.52 21.73 13.65
C ASN A 138 -10.36 20.43 13.76
N ALA A 139 -9.73 19.28 13.51
CA ALA A 139 -10.41 17.99 13.39
C ALA A 139 -10.60 17.37 14.78
N MET A 140 -11.13 18.15 15.71
CA MET A 140 -11.96 17.66 16.82
C MET A 140 -13.45 17.86 16.50
N ALA A 141 -13.82 17.87 15.22
CA ALA A 141 -15.21 18.01 14.78
C ALA A 141 -15.83 16.62 14.52
N SER A 142 -16.59 16.15 15.51
CA SER A 142 -17.56 15.04 15.46
C SER A 142 -17.01 13.69 14.98
N VAL A 143 -16.73 12.80 15.93
CA VAL A 143 -16.97 11.37 15.71
C VAL A 143 -18.42 11.25 15.24
N ARG A 144 -18.64 11.06 13.94
CA ARG A 144 -19.95 10.66 13.44
C ARG A 144 -20.28 9.36 14.15
N ASP A 145 -21.36 9.37 14.93
CA ASP A 145 -21.97 8.16 15.48
C ASP A 145 -22.35 7.27 14.29
N THR A 146 -21.44 6.39 13.88
CA THR A 146 -21.73 5.34 12.92
C THR A 146 -22.57 4.28 13.64
N LYS A 147 -23.86 4.58 13.84
CA LYS A 147 -24.89 3.55 14.01
C LYS A 147 -24.89 2.68 12.77
N GLY A 148 -24.12 1.60 12.83
CA GLY A 148 -23.99 0.65 11.74
C GLY A 148 -22.68 -0.09 11.78
N VAL A 149 -22.34 -0.72 12.92
CA VAL A 149 -21.33 -1.77 12.92
C VAL A 149 -21.84 -2.89 12.01
N ILE A 150 -21.33 -2.94 10.78
CA ILE A 150 -21.60 -4.05 9.86
C ILE A 150 -20.81 -5.25 10.39
N ARG A 151 -21.44 -6.10 11.20
CA ARG A 151 -20.87 -7.39 11.58
C ARG A 151 -20.94 -8.33 10.38
N SER A 152 -19.82 -8.95 10.02
CA SER A 152 -19.83 -9.98 8.98
C SER A 152 -20.47 -11.25 9.54
N GLN A 153 -21.42 -11.83 8.80
CA GLN A 153 -22.12 -13.06 9.20
C GLN A 153 -21.18 -14.28 9.39
N TRP A 154 -19.93 -14.16 8.93
CA TRP A 154 -18.89 -15.18 9.06
C TRP A 154 -18.12 -15.16 10.39
N LEU A 155 -18.14 -14.04 11.13
CA LEU A 155 -17.44 -13.90 12.42
C LEU A 155 -18.30 -14.23 13.64
N THR A 156 -19.58 -14.56 13.44
CA THR A 156 -20.56 -14.88 14.48
C THR A 156 -21.00 -16.35 14.46
N LYS A 157 -20.16 -17.25 13.93
CA LYS A 157 -20.36 -18.69 14.04
C LYS A 157 -19.32 -19.29 14.98
#